data_AF-A0A954KJA8-F1
#
_entry.id   AF-A0A954KJA8-F1
#
_cell.length_a   1.000
_cell.length_b   1.000
_cell.length_c   1.000
_cell.angle_alpha   90.00
_cell.angle_beta   90.00
_cell.angle_gamma   90.00
#
_symmetry.space_group_name_H-M   'P 1'
#
loop_
_entity.id
_entity.type
_entity.pdbx_description
1 polymer ?
#
loop_
_entity_poly.entity_id
_entity_poly.type
_entity_poly.pdbx_seq_one_letter_code
_entity_poly.pdbx_strand_id
1 'polypeptide(L)'
;MISIQAAWDLIESSVAPGPAQTIGLMNALGCVLAEDVRCTINSPPFDKSMMDGFGIKSTDFANGLRTYRIVGELMAGHTSQHILQSGEAIQIMTGAPIPAGVDAVIQVEETKQNGSDVEITTDRLIEPHHNIVKCGESMRVGETLMTSGKQLQPQDIGLLAELGRHEILVRRPPTIAVLATGDELVPVDAEPGAGQIRNSNEPMLAA
;
A
#
# COMPACT_ATOMS: atom_id res chain seq x y z
N MET A 1 49.30 -10.91 -1.43
CA MET A 1 48.37 -9.97 -2.08
C MET A 1 47.29 -10.80 -2.76
N ILE A 2 46.01 -10.56 -2.47
CA ILE A 2 44.87 -11.30 -3.05
C ILE A 2 44.13 -10.42 -4.06
N SER A 3 43.31 -11.02 -4.93
CA SER A 3 42.42 -10.26 -5.82
C SER A 3 41.27 -9.64 -5.04
N ILE A 4 40.63 -8.62 -5.63
CA ILE A 4 39.41 -8.00 -5.05
C ILE A 4 38.31 -9.05 -4.85
N GLN A 5 38.12 -9.95 -5.81
CA GLN A 5 37.11 -11.00 -5.70
C GLN A 5 37.40 -11.94 -4.52
N ALA A 6 38.65 -12.38 -4.37
CA ALA A 6 39.04 -13.24 -3.25
C ALA A 6 38.85 -12.53 -1.90
N ALA A 7 39.02 -11.19 -1.84
CA ALA A 7 38.74 -10.42 -0.64
C ALA A 7 37.23 -10.38 -0.33
N TRP A 8 36.37 -10.19 -1.34
CA TRP A 8 34.91 -10.24 -1.17
C TRP A 8 34.43 -11.60 -0.69
N ASP A 9 34.89 -12.69 -1.31
CA ASP A 9 34.50 -14.06 -0.92
C ASP A 9 34.86 -14.36 0.54
N LEU A 10 36.01 -13.85 1.02
CA LEU A 10 36.43 -13.98 2.41
C LEU A 10 35.54 -13.17 3.36
N ILE A 11 35.12 -11.96 2.98
CA ILE A 11 34.18 -11.15 3.77
C ILE A 11 32.84 -11.86 3.85
N GLU A 12 32.26 -12.26 2.72
CA GLU A 12 30.94 -12.91 2.65
C GLU A 12 30.89 -14.21 3.44
N SER A 13 31.96 -15.02 3.39
CA SER A 13 32.03 -16.26 4.16
C SER A 13 32.27 -16.07 5.67
N SER A 14 32.63 -14.86 6.10
CA SER A 14 32.95 -14.55 7.50
C SER A 14 31.85 -13.75 8.21
N VAL A 15 30.81 -13.30 7.50
CA VAL A 15 29.73 -12.50 8.06
C VAL A 15 28.41 -13.27 8.07
N ALA A 16 27.61 -13.03 9.10
CA ALA A 16 26.24 -13.51 9.17
C ALA A 16 25.31 -12.33 9.46
N PRO A 17 24.05 -12.36 8.98
CA PRO A 17 23.07 -11.35 9.35
C PRO A 17 22.93 -11.26 10.87
N GLY A 18 22.73 -10.05 11.38
CA GLY A 18 22.41 -9.84 12.79
C GLY A 18 21.12 -10.57 13.21
N PRO A 19 20.93 -10.77 14.53
CA PRO A 19 19.76 -11.45 15.04
C PRO A 19 18.47 -10.76 14.61
N ALA A 20 17.42 -11.55 14.35
CA ALA A 20 16.09 -11.00 14.13
C ALA A 20 15.53 -10.50 15.46
N GLN A 21 14.74 -9.44 15.40
CA GLN A 21 14.09 -8.86 16.55
C GLN A 21 12.73 -8.28 16.15
N THR A 22 11.74 -8.53 17.00
CA THR A 22 10.41 -7.95 16.88
C THR A 22 10.44 -6.52 17.39
N ILE A 23 9.98 -5.58 16.57
CA ILE A 23 9.85 -4.17 16.94
C ILE A 23 8.50 -3.62 16.48
N GLY A 24 8.05 -2.54 17.11
CA GLY A 24 6.86 -1.81 16.67
C GLY A 24 7.03 -1.24 15.26
N LEU A 25 5.95 -1.26 14.47
CA LEU A 25 5.92 -0.82 13.07
C LEU A 25 6.53 0.58 12.86
N MET A 26 6.25 1.52 13.77
CA MET A 26 6.75 2.90 13.68
C MET A 26 8.28 3.01 13.80
N ASN A 27 8.95 1.97 14.32
CA ASN A 27 10.40 1.90 14.45
C ASN A 27 11.06 1.05 13.35
N ALA A 28 10.28 0.55 12.39
CA ALA A 28 10.73 -0.43 11.40
C ALA A 28 11.30 0.20 10.12
N LEU A 29 11.12 1.51 9.90
CA LEU A 29 11.65 2.20 8.73
C LEU A 29 13.18 2.02 8.63
N GLY A 30 13.67 1.63 7.46
CA GLY A 30 15.10 1.39 7.20
C GLY A 30 15.64 0.06 7.73
N CYS A 31 14.87 -0.68 8.54
CA CYS A 31 15.23 -2.03 8.95
C CYS A 31 15.02 -3.03 7.80
N VAL A 32 15.65 -4.20 7.89
CA VAL A 32 15.52 -5.28 6.90
C VAL A 32 14.55 -6.33 7.39
N LEU A 33 13.56 -6.73 6.60
CA LEU A 33 12.63 -7.81 6.95
C LEU A 33 13.38 -9.11 7.23
N ALA A 34 13.05 -9.77 8.33
CA ALA A 34 13.63 -11.06 8.68
C ALA A 34 12.78 -12.26 8.22
N GLU A 35 11.54 -12.02 7.79
CA GLU A 35 10.59 -13.01 7.29
C GLU A 35 9.78 -12.48 6.10
N ASP A 36 9.18 -13.41 5.36
CA ASP A 36 8.22 -13.06 4.30
C ASP A 36 6.92 -12.52 4.91
N VAL A 37 6.39 -11.48 4.30
CA VAL A 37 5.10 -10.91 4.68
C VAL A 37 4.02 -11.47 3.76
N ARG A 38 3.15 -12.31 4.34
CA ARG A 38 1.96 -12.82 3.68
C ARG A 38 0.76 -11.94 3.94
N CYS A 39 -0.05 -11.77 2.90
CA CYS A 39 -1.31 -11.08 2.96
C CYS A 39 -2.33 -11.90 3.78
N THR A 40 -2.95 -11.26 4.77
CA THR A 40 -3.93 -11.86 5.69
C THR A 40 -5.35 -11.38 5.43
N ILE A 41 -5.52 -10.41 4.52
CA ILE A 41 -6.81 -9.80 4.20
C ILE A 41 -6.99 -9.73 2.67
N ASN A 42 -8.22 -9.60 2.21
CA ASN A 42 -8.46 -9.11 0.85
C ASN A 42 -8.49 -7.58 0.88
N SER A 43 -7.89 -6.93 -0.11
CA SER A 43 -8.01 -5.48 -0.32
C SER A 43 -8.54 -5.20 -1.74
N PRO A 44 -9.69 -4.54 -1.89
CA PRO A 44 -10.64 -4.24 -0.81
C PRO A 44 -11.25 -5.52 -0.20
N PRO A 45 -11.78 -5.47 1.04
CA PRO A 45 -12.34 -6.65 1.72
C PRO A 45 -13.74 -7.06 1.21
N PHE A 46 -14.34 -6.24 0.36
CA PHE A 46 -15.63 -6.45 -0.29
C PHE A 46 -15.61 -5.75 -1.66
N ASP A 47 -16.55 -6.10 -2.53
CA ASP A 47 -16.79 -5.35 -3.77
C ASP A 47 -17.21 -3.92 -3.39
N LYS A 48 -16.54 -2.92 -3.97
CA LYS A 48 -16.80 -1.51 -3.64
C LYS A 48 -16.94 -0.66 -4.88
N SER A 49 -17.66 0.45 -4.75
CA SER A 49 -17.76 1.43 -5.83
C SER A 49 -16.41 2.09 -6.12
N MET A 50 -16.09 2.25 -7.39
CA MET A 50 -14.95 3.04 -7.86
C MET A 50 -15.28 4.54 -7.97
N MET A 51 -16.56 4.89 -8.08
CA MET A 51 -17.04 6.24 -8.38
C MET A 51 -18.23 6.64 -7.50
N ASP A 52 -18.49 7.94 -7.37
CA ASP A 52 -19.75 8.44 -6.83
C ASP A 52 -20.84 8.34 -7.90
N GLY A 53 -22.02 7.81 -7.55
CA GLY A 53 -23.04 7.57 -8.55
C GLY A 53 -24.22 6.73 -8.09
N PHE A 54 -24.78 5.94 -9.01
CA PHE A 54 -25.97 5.13 -8.79
C PHE A 54 -25.71 3.67 -9.14
N GLY A 55 -25.87 2.80 -8.14
CA GLY A 55 -25.87 1.36 -8.31
C GLY A 55 -27.17 0.88 -8.96
N ILE A 56 -27.05 0.11 -10.03
CA ILE A 56 -28.18 -0.44 -10.80
C ILE A 56 -27.98 -1.93 -11.10
N LYS A 57 -29.00 -2.53 -11.73
CA LYS A 57 -28.88 -3.77 -12.49
C LYS A 57 -28.57 -3.47 -13.95
N SER A 58 -27.39 -3.84 -14.42
CA SER A 58 -26.94 -3.75 -15.80
C SER A 58 -27.94 -4.36 -16.80
N THR A 59 -28.62 -5.44 -16.40
CA THR A 59 -29.66 -6.11 -17.20
C THR A 59 -30.89 -5.23 -17.48
N ASP A 60 -31.31 -4.39 -16.53
CA ASP A 60 -32.41 -3.44 -16.75
C ASP A 60 -32.02 -2.41 -17.81
N PHE A 61 -30.79 -1.90 -17.73
CA PHE A 61 -30.26 -0.95 -18.68
C PHE A 61 -30.13 -1.55 -20.09
N ALA A 62 -29.64 -2.79 -20.17
CA ALA A 62 -29.55 -3.55 -21.42
C ALA A 62 -30.93 -3.81 -22.05
N ASN A 63 -31.98 -3.97 -21.24
CA ASN A 63 -33.37 -4.11 -21.68
C ASN A 63 -34.05 -2.77 -22.05
N GLY A 64 -33.31 -1.66 -22.04
CA GLY A 64 -33.78 -0.35 -22.47
C GLY A 64 -34.29 0.55 -21.35
N LEU A 65 -34.21 0.15 -20.08
CA LEU A 65 -34.59 1.02 -18.98
C LEU A 65 -33.57 2.14 -18.80
N ARG A 66 -34.06 3.38 -18.68
CA ARG A 66 -33.23 4.57 -18.50
C ARG A 66 -33.53 5.34 -17.21
N THR A 67 -34.73 5.19 -16.65
CA THR A 67 -35.14 5.87 -15.43
C THR A 67 -35.37 4.85 -14.32
N TYR A 68 -34.79 5.10 -13.16
CA TYR A 68 -34.79 4.21 -12.01
C TYR A 68 -35.29 4.97 -10.79
N ARG A 69 -36.04 4.28 -9.92
CA ARG A 69 -36.45 4.83 -8.64
C ARG A 69 -35.31 4.74 -7.64
N ILE A 70 -34.94 5.85 -7.02
CA ILE A 70 -33.93 5.90 -5.95
C ILE A 70 -34.55 5.34 -4.66
N VAL A 71 -33.97 4.26 -4.15
CA VAL A 71 -34.46 3.56 -2.94
C VAL A 71 -33.63 3.83 -1.69
N GLY A 72 -32.51 4.55 -1.82
CA GLY A 72 -31.69 4.93 -0.69
C GLY A 72 -30.35 5.50 -1.12
N GLU A 73 -29.52 5.75 -0.12
CA GLU A 73 -28.17 6.28 -0.24
C GLU A 73 -27.21 5.45 0.61
N LEU A 74 -26.04 5.15 0.06
CA LEU A 74 -25.03 4.32 0.68
C LEU A 74 -23.67 5.05 0.71
N MET A 75 -23.31 5.46 1.92
CA MET A 75 -22.06 6.15 2.23
C MET A 75 -20.92 5.17 2.48
N ALA A 76 -19.68 5.62 2.28
CA ALA A 76 -18.50 4.86 2.68
C ALA A 76 -18.59 4.48 4.18
N GLY A 77 -18.19 3.24 4.50
CA GLY A 77 -18.27 2.70 5.87
C GLY A 77 -19.66 2.21 6.31
N HIS A 78 -20.71 2.36 5.50
CA HIS A 78 -22.04 1.86 5.79
C HIS A 78 -22.41 0.68 4.88
N THR A 79 -23.37 -0.15 5.31
CA THR A 79 -23.95 -1.24 4.50
C THR A 79 -25.45 -1.05 4.36
N SER A 80 -26.03 -1.56 3.27
CA SER A 80 -27.48 -1.61 3.07
C SER A 80 -27.97 -3.05 3.17
N GLN A 81 -29.08 -3.25 3.88
CA GLN A 81 -29.82 -4.53 3.87
C GLN A 81 -30.83 -4.61 2.73
N HIS A 82 -31.06 -3.50 2.02
CA HIS A 82 -31.96 -3.48 0.87
C HIS A 82 -31.34 -4.26 -0.29
N ILE A 83 -32.11 -5.22 -0.82
CA ILE A 83 -31.74 -5.94 -2.03
C ILE A 83 -32.36 -5.18 -3.21
N LEU A 84 -31.52 -4.69 -4.12
CA LEU A 84 -31.99 -3.90 -5.25
C LEU A 84 -32.93 -4.72 -6.14
N GLN A 85 -34.11 -4.19 -6.44
CA GLN A 85 -35.08 -4.78 -7.37
C GLN A 85 -34.93 -4.20 -8.79
N SER A 86 -35.60 -4.81 -9.77
CA SER A 86 -35.58 -4.29 -11.14
C SER A 86 -36.25 -2.90 -11.19
N GLY A 87 -35.63 -1.97 -11.90
CA GLY A 87 -36.04 -0.57 -11.99
C GLY A 87 -35.77 0.30 -10.76
N GLU A 88 -35.02 -0.23 -9.79
CA GLU A 88 -34.52 0.55 -8.66
C GLU A 88 -33.06 0.95 -8.89
N ALA A 89 -32.67 2.08 -8.31
CA ALA A 89 -31.30 2.51 -8.17
C ALA A 89 -31.02 2.87 -6.71
N ILE A 90 -29.79 2.69 -6.26
CA ILE A 90 -29.33 3.17 -4.96
C ILE A 90 -28.18 4.13 -5.20
N GLN A 91 -28.21 5.29 -4.56
CA GLN A 91 -27.09 6.23 -4.64
C GLN A 91 -25.92 5.65 -3.83
N ILE A 92 -24.73 5.56 -4.42
CA ILE A 92 -23.55 4.93 -3.82
C ILE A 92 -22.37 5.88 -3.96
N MET A 93 -21.66 6.12 -2.85
CA MET A 93 -20.43 6.89 -2.83
C MET A 93 -19.20 6.02 -3.08
N THR A 94 -18.11 6.64 -3.53
CA THR A 94 -16.82 6.01 -3.78
C THR A 94 -16.35 5.26 -2.55
N GLY A 95 -15.96 3.99 -2.74
CA GLY A 95 -15.49 3.12 -1.68
C GLY A 95 -16.58 2.47 -0.82
N ALA A 96 -17.85 2.83 -1.00
CA ALA A 96 -18.94 2.14 -0.32
C ALA A 96 -19.09 0.69 -0.84
N PRO A 97 -19.43 -0.27 0.04
CA PRO A 97 -19.71 -1.65 -0.35
C PRO A 97 -20.84 -1.76 -1.36
N ILE A 98 -20.71 -2.64 -2.35
CA ILE A 98 -21.80 -2.91 -3.30
C ILE A 98 -22.90 -3.73 -2.62
N PRO A 99 -24.15 -3.24 -2.54
CA PRO A 99 -25.25 -3.96 -1.91
C PRO A 99 -25.77 -5.09 -2.80
N ALA A 100 -26.50 -6.03 -2.21
CA ALA A 100 -27.06 -7.15 -2.93
C ALA A 100 -28.01 -6.69 -4.06
N GLY A 101 -27.83 -7.26 -5.24
CA GLY A 101 -28.64 -6.94 -6.43
C GLY A 101 -28.11 -5.77 -7.27
N VAL A 102 -27.12 -5.03 -6.81
CA VAL A 102 -26.35 -4.10 -7.66
C VAL A 102 -25.22 -4.87 -8.34
N ASP A 103 -25.08 -4.70 -9.65
CA ASP A 103 -23.98 -5.28 -10.42
C ASP A 103 -23.21 -4.24 -11.25
N ALA A 104 -23.65 -2.98 -11.30
CA ALA A 104 -22.95 -1.88 -11.98
C ALA A 104 -23.21 -0.55 -11.27
N VAL A 105 -22.24 0.37 -11.32
CA VAL A 105 -22.38 1.74 -10.82
C VAL A 105 -22.21 2.73 -11.97
N ILE A 106 -23.18 3.62 -12.14
CA ILE A 106 -23.11 4.72 -13.10
C ILE A 106 -22.68 5.99 -12.39
N GLN A 107 -21.61 6.62 -12.86
CA GLN A 107 -21.09 7.84 -12.27
C GLN A 107 -22.10 8.99 -12.34
N VAL A 108 -22.09 9.86 -11.33
CA VAL A 108 -23.07 10.95 -11.20
C VAL A 108 -23.14 11.86 -12.43
N GLU A 109 -22.02 12.06 -13.13
CA GLU A 109 -21.93 12.89 -14.34
C GLU A 109 -22.69 12.32 -15.54
N GLU A 110 -22.97 11.01 -15.54
CA GLU A 110 -23.76 10.31 -16.56
C GLU A 110 -25.22 10.11 -16.10
N THR A 111 -25.67 10.89 -15.11
CA THR A 111 -27.03 10.81 -14.57
C THR A 111 -27.70 12.17 -14.39
N LYS A 112 -29.03 12.17 -14.38
CA LYS A 112 -29.88 13.31 -14.01
C LYS A 112 -30.89 12.87 -12.97
N GLN A 113 -30.74 13.38 -11.76
CA GLN A 113 -31.70 13.11 -10.68
C GLN A 113 -32.89 14.07 -10.76
N ASN A 114 -34.10 13.51 -10.74
CA ASN A 114 -35.37 14.22 -10.73
C ASN A 114 -36.21 13.74 -9.54
N GLY A 115 -36.03 14.38 -8.37
CA GLY A 115 -36.73 14.00 -7.15
C GLY A 115 -36.32 12.60 -6.66
N SER A 116 -37.27 11.68 -6.62
CA SER A 116 -37.06 10.29 -6.21
C SER A 116 -36.58 9.37 -7.34
N ASP A 117 -36.38 9.88 -8.55
CA ASP A 117 -35.96 9.10 -9.70
C ASP A 117 -34.62 9.60 -10.24
N VAL A 118 -33.86 8.72 -10.88
CA VAL A 118 -32.63 9.04 -11.61
C VAL A 118 -32.73 8.54 -13.04
N GLU A 119 -32.43 9.42 -13.98
CA GLU A 119 -32.27 9.10 -15.40
C GLU A 119 -30.79 8.90 -15.72
N ILE A 120 -30.45 7.80 -16.38
CA ILE A 120 -29.12 7.55 -16.91
C ILE A 120 -29.04 8.15 -18.31
N THR A 121 -28.09 9.07 -18.52
CA THR A 121 -27.99 9.85 -19.76
C THR A 121 -26.96 9.32 -20.75
N THR A 122 -26.18 8.31 -20.37
CA THR A 122 -25.20 7.69 -21.27
C THR A 122 -25.87 6.70 -22.23
N ASP A 123 -25.38 6.64 -23.46
CA ASP A 123 -25.77 5.64 -24.46
C ASP A 123 -24.79 4.46 -24.53
N ARG A 124 -23.75 4.49 -23.70
CA ARG A 124 -22.74 3.42 -23.65
C ARG A 124 -23.35 2.15 -23.06
N LEU A 125 -22.87 1.01 -23.54
CA LEU A 125 -23.22 -0.28 -22.94
C LEU A 125 -22.66 -0.35 -21.52
N ILE A 126 -23.52 -0.73 -20.57
CA ILE A 126 -23.16 -0.94 -19.17
C ILE A 126 -23.09 -2.44 -18.93
N GLU A 127 -21.87 -2.94 -18.79
CA GLU A 127 -21.60 -4.34 -18.49
C GLU A 127 -21.65 -4.60 -16.98
N PRO A 128 -21.88 -5.85 -16.56
CA PRO A 128 -21.67 -6.24 -15.17
C PRO A 128 -20.27 -5.86 -14.68
N HIS A 129 -20.20 -5.42 -13.43
CA HIS A 129 -19.03 -4.88 -12.74
C HIS A 129 -18.53 -3.51 -13.23
N HIS A 130 -19.31 -2.78 -14.05
CA HIS A 130 -18.95 -1.43 -14.43
C HIS A 130 -18.77 -0.52 -13.19
N ASN A 131 -17.61 0.14 -13.09
CA ASN A 131 -17.17 0.96 -11.96
C ASN A 131 -17.22 0.26 -10.59
N ILE A 132 -17.03 -1.06 -10.56
CA ILE A 132 -16.92 -1.85 -9.32
C ILE A 132 -15.50 -2.41 -9.22
N VAL A 133 -14.84 -2.15 -8.09
CA VAL A 133 -13.59 -2.84 -7.71
C VAL A 133 -13.96 -4.09 -6.94
N LYS A 134 -13.50 -5.25 -7.39
CA LYS A 134 -13.82 -6.52 -6.76
C LYS A 134 -13.04 -6.74 -5.47
N CYS A 135 -13.61 -7.55 -4.58
CA CYS A 135 -12.93 -8.03 -3.39
C CYS A 135 -11.59 -8.68 -3.75
N GLY A 136 -10.53 -8.23 -3.08
CA GLY A 136 -9.17 -8.73 -3.28
C GLY A 136 -8.58 -8.43 -4.66
N GLU A 137 -9.02 -7.38 -5.33
CA GLU A 137 -8.43 -6.97 -6.61
C GLU A 137 -7.04 -6.34 -6.44
N SER A 138 -6.78 -5.65 -5.32
CA SER A 138 -5.47 -5.08 -5.01
C SER A 138 -4.54 -6.06 -4.30
N MET A 139 -5.07 -6.84 -3.35
CA MET A 139 -4.32 -7.85 -2.60
C MET A 139 -5.24 -9.00 -2.23
N ARG A 140 -4.74 -10.24 -2.32
CA ARG A 140 -5.50 -11.43 -1.90
C ARG A 140 -4.85 -12.15 -0.74
N VAL A 141 -5.68 -12.72 0.13
CA VAL A 141 -5.24 -13.58 1.22
C VAL A 141 -4.32 -14.68 0.68
N GLY A 142 -3.18 -14.86 1.34
CA GLY A 142 -2.19 -15.90 1.02
C GLY A 142 -1.06 -15.46 0.07
N GLU A 143 -1.23 -14.35 -0.65
CA GLU A 143 -0.17 -13.79 -1.50
C GLU A 143 1.04 -13.35 -0.66
N THR A 144 2.24 -13.57 -1.19
CA THR A 144 3.47 -13.02 -0.59
C THR A 144 3.65 -11.59 -1.09
N LEU A 145 3.54 -10.62 -0.19
CA LEU A 145 3.61 -9.19 -0.53
C LEU A 145 5.03 -8.63 -0.43
N MET A 146 5.83 -9.18 0.48
CA MET A 146 7.23 -8.82 0.67
C MET A 146 8.03 -10.05 1.07
N THR A 147 9.29 -10.12 0.63
CA THR A 147 10.20 -11.20 0.97
C THR A 147 11.18 -10.79 2.05
N SER A 148 11.65 -11.76 2.83
CA SER A 148 12.78 -11.59 3.74
C SER A 148 13.99 -10.99 3.02
N GLY A 149 14.75 -10.14 3.71
CA GLY A 149 15.89 -9.41 3.14
C GLY A 149 15.54 -8.06 2.50
N LYS A 150 14.26 -7.72 2.35
CA LYS A 150 13.84 -6.39 1.86
C LYS A 150 14.07 -5.32 2.93
N GLN A 151 14.74 -4.23 2.56
CA GLN A 151 14.82 -3.04 3.39
C GLN A 151 13.51 -2.24 3.33
N LEU A 152 12.93 -1.95 4.50
CA LEU A 152 11.63 -1.28 4.61
C LEU A 152 11.72 0.21 4.26
N GLN A 153 10.87 0.62 3.32
CA GLN A 153 10.65 2.00 2.87
C GLN A 153 9.31 2.54 3.38
N PRO A 154 9.02 3.86 3.27
CA PRO A 154 7.78 4.44 3.79
C PRO A 154 6.49 3.75 3.28
N GLN A 155 6.44 3.38 2.00
CA GLN A 155 5.30 2.66 1.43
C GLN A 155 5.11 1.25 2.02
N ASP A 156 6.19 0.59 2.44
CA ASP A 156 6.12 -0.72 3.07
C ASP A 156 5.52 -0.62 4.47
N ILE A 157 5.82 0.47 5.19
CA ILE A 157 5.20 0.77 6.48
C ILE A 157 3.69 0.96 6.32
N GLY A 158 3.26 1.70 5.29
CA GLY A 158 1.84 1.88 4.97
C GLY A 158 1.14 0.55 4.67
N LEU A 159 1.76 -0.30 3.84
CA LEU A 159 1.24 -1.62 3.51
C LEU A 159 1.14 -2.53 4.75
N LEU A 160 2.18 -2.57 5.58
CA LEU A 160 2.17 -3.33 6.84
C LEU A 160 1.08 -2.84 7.81
N ALA A 161 0.83 -1.53 7.85
CA ALA A 161 -0.26 -0.94 8.63
C ALA A 161 -1.63 -1.37 8.09
N GLU A 162 -1.84 -1.39 6.77
CA GLU A 162 -3.07 -1.86 6.14
C GLU A 162 -3.36 -3.34 6.49
N LEU A 163 -2.32 -4.17 6.59
CA LEU A 163 -2.41 -5.56 7.04
C LEU A 163 -2.64 -5.70 8.56
N GLY A 164 -2.67 -4.61 9.32
CA GLY A 164 -2.80 -4.61 10.78
C GLY A 164 -1.55 -5.07 11.55
N ARG A 165 -0.37 -5.06 10.91
CA ARG A 165 0.87 -5.52 11.52
C ARG A 165 1.52 -4.42 12.35
N HIS A 166 1.18 -4.36 13.63
CA HIS A 166 1.73 -3.39 14.58
C HIS A 166 3.13 -3.77 15.09
N GLU A 167 3.52 -5.04 14.99
CA GLU A 167 4.86 -5.55 15.30
C GLU A 167 5.43 -6.31 14.10
N ILE A 168 6.72 -6.09 13.80
CA ILE A 168 7.42 -6.63 12.63
C ILE A 168 8.72 -7.30 13.06
N LEU A 169 8.97 -8.50 12.55
CA LEU A 169 10.25 -9.19 12.72
C LEU A 169 11.27 -8.66 11.70
N VAL A 170 12.29 -7.96 12.18
CA VAL A 170 13.30 -7.30 11.35
C VAL A 170 14.71 -7.54 11.86
N ARG A 171 15.69 -7.19 11.02
CA ARG A 171 17.09 -7.01 11.38
C ARG A 171 17.39 -5.52 11.38
N ARG A 172 17.93 -5.02 12.48
CA ARG A 172 18.41 -3.62 12.56
C ARG A 172 19.71 -3.44 11.77
N PRO A 173 19.99 -2.22 11.30
CA PRO A 173 21.31 -1.88 10.83
C PRO A 173 22.38 -2.22 11.89
N PRO A 174 23.59 -2.65 11.47
CA PRO A 174 24.67 -2.90 12.40
C PRO A 174 25.08 -1.60 13.11
N THR A 175 25.57 -1.72 14.35
CA THR A 175 26.27 -0.62 15.02
C THR A 175 27.72 -0.62 14.57
N ILE A 176 28.21 0.51 14.06
CA ILE A 176 29.56 0.65 13.52
C ILE A 176 30.32 1.67 14.38
N ALA A 177 31.51 1.29 14.85
CA ALA A 177 32.46 2.21 15.48
C ALA A 177 33.53 2.57 14.45
N VAL A 178 33.79 3.87 14.28
CA VAL A 178 34.81 4.40 13.36
C VAL A 178 35.94 5.01 14.18
N LEU A 179 37.18 4.69 13.84
CA LEU A 179 38.38 5.24 14.48
C LEU A 179 39.41 5.56 13.40
N ALA A 180 39.85 6.81 13.34
CA ALA A 180 41.04 7.18 12.58
C ALA A 180 42.30 7.20 13.45
N THR A 181 43.44 6.80 12.87
CA THR A 181 44.73 6.77 13.55
C THR A 181 45.81 7.37 12.65
N GLY A 182 46.64 8.25 13.19
CA GLY A 182 47.77 8.87 12.49
C GLY A 182 48.23 10.12 13.23
N ASP A 183 49.54 10.28 13.43
CA ASP A 183 50.12 11.45 14.11
C ASP A 183 49.95 12.74 13.29
N GLU A 184 49.74 12.59 11.99
CA GLU A 184 49.42 13.67 11.05
C GLU A 184 47.98 14.17 11.19
N LEU A 185 47.07 13.39 11.78
CA LEU A 185 45.65 13.71 11.78
C LEU A 185 45.28 14.65 12.93
N VAL A 186 44.60 15.75 12.57
CA VAL A 186 43.96 16.66 13.53
C VAL A 186 42.44 16.72 13.33
N PRO A 187 41.67 17.10 14.37
CA PRO A 187 40.23 17.32 14.26
C PRO A 187 39.84 18.36 13.20
N VAL A 188 38.57 18.34 12.77
CA VAL A 188 38.06 19.21 11.71
C VAL A 188 38.13 20.70 12.06
N ASP A 189 38.01 21.04 13.34
CA ASP A 189 38.00 22.40 13.88
C ASP A 189 39.38 22.92 14.29
N ALA A 190 40.42 22.07 14.26
CA ALA A 190 41.80 22.47 14.53
C ALA A 190 42.46 23.13 13.31
N GLU A 191 43.46 24.00 13.53
CA GLU A 191 44.37 24.48 12.49
C GLU A 191 45.56 23.51 12.37
N PRO A 192 45.81 22.88 11.20
CA PRO A 192 46.90 21.92 11.04
C PRO A 192 48.28 22.57 11.19
N GLY A 193 49.14 21.97 12.00
CA GLY A 193 50.55 22.30 12.05
C GLY A 193 51.35 21.76 10.86
N ALA A 194 52.67 21.98 10.90
CA ALA A 194 53.57 21.45 9.87
C ALA A 194 53.53 19.91 9.85
N GLY A 195 53.18 19.32 8.71
CA GLY A 195 53.04 17.86 8.55
C GLY A 195 51.71 17.29 9.03
N GLN A 196 50.77 18.13 9.47
CA GLN A 196 49.43 17.71 9.88
C GLN A 196 48.40 18.01 8.79
N ILE A 197 47.32 17.21 8.77
CA ILE A 197 46.15 17.35 7.92
C ILE A 197 44.89 17.08 8.74
N ARG A 198 43.76 17.64 8.33
CA ARG A 198 42.49 17.35 9.00
C ARG A 198 41.99 15.96 8.65
N ASN A 199 41.45 15.25 9.64
CA ASN A 199 40.79 13.97 9.42
C ASN A 199 39.48 14.18 8.64
N SER A 200 39.48 13.83 7.35
CA SER A 200 38.30 13.84 6.50
C SER A 200 37.54 12.52 6.46
N ASN A 201 38.21 11.40 6.79
CA ASN A 201 37.66 10.06 6.54
C ASN A 201 36.68 9.62 7.63
N GLU A 202 36.99 9.90 8.90
CA GLU A 202 36.09 9.57 10.00
C GLU A 202 34.72 10.27 9.89
N PRO A 203 34.64 11.61 9.71
CA PRO A 203 33.34 12.25 9.52
C PRO A 203 32.64 11.82 8.22
N MET A 204 33.39 11.48 7.16
CA MET A 204 32.80 10.94 5.92
C MET A 204 32.15 9.57 6.12
N LEU A 205 32.77 8.68 6.91
CA LEU A 205 32.24 7.33 7.18
C LEU A 205 31.13 7.31 8.23
N ALA A 206 31.08 8.34 9.10
CA ALA A 206 30.07 8.44 10.16
C ALA A 206 28.77 9.13 9.73
N ALA A 207 28.78 9.88 8.62
CA ALA A 207 27.61 10.57 8.05
C ALA A 207 26.68 9.61 7.29
#